data_AF-A0A6J6BIJ0-F1
#
_entry.id   AF-A0A6J6BIJ0-F1
#
_cell.length_a   1.000
_cell.length_b   1.000
_cell.length_c   1.000
_cell.angle_alpha   90.00
_cell.angle_beta   90.00
_cell.angle_gamma   90.00
#
_symmetry.space_group_name_H-M   'P 1'
#
loop_
_entity.id
_entity.type
_entity.pdbx_description
1 polymer ?
#
loop_
_entity_poly.entity_id
_entity_poly.type
_entity_poly.pdbx_seq_one_letter_code
_entity_poly.pdbx_strand_id
1 'polypeptide(L)'
;MLQRVLAVSFAQVLRSVALLLLPLAFVSLIAWATAGSATGNTSDPMRAAIWLWLGAHHIPFFLNGTTSGYLSFLPIGAMLLPFFALRSGFNRSLSKLHGDFHNLNSVRSIFSLEYALIATLLALFSSSDSVSAQWYLAPVFAFLISYLATLTAGSRFRISQAVSYATRVMAILLGASFVALALLIFTHISTFKNISIVLQPGILGSILLFALNLFYLPNLAVATLSFFTGSGFAVGVGTLVSPLTHNLGAIPTLPILAVIPTSSSKWALVAIIFVIAVGALLATWALSSSSRALVQALILIALSIAVIGYLASGSLMTPAMSAVGVSIWKITLSVVLEIGIGIALMVLVPQIKLRKR
;
A
#
# COMPACT_ATOMS: atom_id res chain seq x y z
N MET A 1 -14.34 -22.12 27.48
CA MET A 1 -14.55 -21.60 26.11
C MET A 1 -13.59 -20.48 25.76
N LEU A 2 -13.63 -19.32 26.43
CA LEU A 2 -12.74 -18.17 26.16
C LEU A 2 -11.23 -18.51 26.26
N GLN A 3 -10.82 -19.24 27.30
CA GLN A 3 -9.43 -19.67 27.49
C GLN A 3 -8.89 -20.51 26.31
N ARG A 4 -9.73 -21.38 25.73
CA ARG A 4 -9.38 -22.18 24.55
C ARG A 4 -9.24 -21.29 23.30
N VAL A 5 -10.15 -20.33 23.13
CA VAL A 5 -10.08 -19.35 22.03
C VAL A 5 -8.80 -18.53 22.10
N LEU A 6 -8.44 -18.03 23.29
CA LEU A 6 -7.18 -17.30 23.53
C LEU A 6 -5.97 -18.18 23.19
N ALA A 7 -5.88 -19.38 23.76
CA ALA A 7 -4.74 -20.26 23.54
C ALA A 7 -4.55 -20.66 22.06
N VAL A 8 -5.65 -21.00 21.36
CA VAL A 8 -5.59 -21.38 19.95
C VAL A 8 -5.26 -20.18 19.06
N SER A 9 -5.86 -19.02 19.32
CA SER A 9 -5.59 -17.79 18.57
C SER A 9 -4.13 -17.39 18.74
N PHE A 10 -3.64 -17.37 19.97
CA PHE A 10 -2.26 -16.98 20.30
C PHE A 10 -1.24 -17.88 19.61
N ALA A 11 -1.46 -19.20 19.64
CA ALA A 11 -0.59 -20.16 18.95
C ALA A 11 -0.53 -19.92 17.43
N GLN A 12 -1.65 -19.51 16.81
CA GLN A 12 -1.70 -19.23 15.37
C GLN A 12 -1.19 -17.84 15.01
N VAL A 13 -1.35 -16.86 15.91
CA VAL A 13 -0.71 -15.54 15.84
C VAL A 13 0.80 -15.71 15.79
N LEU A 14 1.39 -16.45 16.74
CA LEU A 14 2.83 -16.71 16.75
C LEU A 14 3.32 -17.41 15.48
N ARG A 15 2.56 -18.38 14.97
CA ARG A 15 2.89 -19.05 13.69
C ARG A 15 2.82 -18.10 12.50
N SER A 16 1.87 -17.17 12.50
CA SER A 16 1.72 -16.18 11.42
C SER A 16 2.86 -15.17 11.43
N VAL A 17 3.31 -14.76 12.62
CA VAL A 17 4.52 -13.94 12.81
C VAL A 17 5.75 -14.69 12.30
N ALA A 18 5.96 -15.92 12.78
CA ALA A 18 7.12 -16.74 12.44
C ALA A 18 7.21 -17.07 10.93
N LEU A 19 6.06 -17.25 10.26
CA LEU A 19 5.99 -17.55 8.82
C LEU A 19 6.72 -16.50 7.97
N LEU A 20 6.69 -15.22 8.39
CA LEU A 20 7.35 -14.13 7.68
C LEU A 20 8.69 -13.76 8.31
N LEU A 21 8.76 -13.75 9.64
CA LEU A 21 9.95 -13.30 10.34
C LEU A 21 11.13 -14.27 10.17
N LEU A 22 10.90 -15.59 10.12
CA LEU A 22 11.99 -16.56 9.96
C LEU A 22 12.68 -16.47 8.58
N PRO A 23 11.96 -16.41 7.44
CA PRO A 23 12.60 -16.16 6.15
C PRO A 23 13.34 -14.82 6.10
N LEU A 24 12.77 -13.75 6.66
CA LEU A 24 13.42 -12.44 6.72
C LEU A 24 14.69 -12.47 7.58
N ALA A 25 14.66 -13.16 8.72
CA ALA A 25 15.82 -13.37 9.59
C ALA A 25 16.93 -14.12 8.86
N PHE A 26 16.58 -15.19 8.14
CA PHE A 26 17.53 -15.95 7.35
C PHE A 26 18.19 -15.11 6.24
N VAL A 27 17.38 -14.39 5.47
CA VAL A 27 17.85 -13.48 4.41
C VAL A 27 18.76 -12.39 4.99
N SER A 28 18.35 -11.78 6.10
CA SER A 28 19.13 -10.72 6.74
C SER A 28 20.46 -11.23 7.29
N LEU A 29 20.50 -12.45 7.84
CA LEU A 29 21.73 -13.09 8.31
C LEU A 29 22.70 -13.36 7.16
N ILE A 30 22.21 -13.91 6.05
CA ILE A 30 23.06 -14.16 4.89
C ILE A 30 23.60 -12.85 4.34
N ALA A 31 22.74 -11.85 4.14
CA ALA A 31 23.15 -10.54 3.62
C ALA A 31 24.24 -9.93 4.51
N TRP A 32 24.05 -9.94 5.83
CA TRP A 32 25.03 -9.48 6.80
C TRP A 32 26.34 -10.28 6.77
N ALA A 33 26.27 -11.62 6.72
CA ALA A 33 27.45 -12.48 6.66
C ALA A 33 28.27 -12.25 5.36
N THR A 34 27.59 -12.00 4.24
CA THR A 34 28.24 -11.71 2.95
C THR A 34 28.80 -10.28 2.85
N ALA A 35 28.31 -9.36 3.68
CA ALA A 35 28.78 -7.97 3.68
C ALA A 35 30.16 -7.79 4.35
N GLY A 36 30.71 -8.85 4.98
CA GLY A 36 32.10 -8.87 5.44
C GLY A 36 32.41 -7.96 6.64
N SER A 37 31.43 -7.70 7.51
CA SER A 37 31.66 -6.87 8.70
C SER A 37 32.57 -7.55 9.70
N ALA A 38 33.73 -6.95 9.97
CA ALA A 38 34.72 -7.46 10.93
C ALA A 38 34.32 -7.23 12.41
N THR A 39 33.30 -6.40 12.68
CA THR A 39 32.95 -5.93 14.03
C THR A 39 31.45 -6.01 14.36
N GLY A 40 30.63 -6.58 13.47
CA GLY A 40 29.17 -6.64 13.67
C GLY A 40 28.72 -7.72 14.65
N ASN A 41 27.63 -7.47 15.37
CA ASN A 41 26.96 -8.49 16.20
C ASN A 41 25.79 -9.12 15.41
N THR A 42 25.52 -10.41 15.62
CA THR A 42 24.37 -11.12 15.03
C THR A 42 23.02 -10.55 15.46
N SER A 43 22.97 -9.72 16.51
CA SER A 43 21.79 -8.94 16.88
C SER A 43 21.31 -8.00 15.76
N ASP A 44 22.23 -7.48 14.94
CA ASP A 44 21.93 -6.46 13.94
C ASP A 44 21.12 -7.00 12.77
N PRO A 45 21.49 -8.14 12.13
CA PRO A 45 20.63 -8.76 11.12
C PRO A 45 19.29 -9.24 11.71
N MET A 46 19.23 -9.66 12.98
CA MET A 46 17.95 -9.99 13.61
C MET A 46 17.03 -8.77 13.75
N ARG A 47 17.59 -7.63 14.14
CA ARG A 47 16.86 -6.36 14.22
C ARG A 47 16.38 -5.90 12.84
N ALA A 48 17.25 -5.99 11.84
CA ALA A 48 16.91 -5.65 10.46
C ALA A 48 15.76 -6.51 9.91
N ALA A 49 15.72 -7.81 10.22
CA ALA A 49 14.60 -8.66 9.86
C ALA A 49 13.28 -8.23 10.53
N ILE A 50 13.32 -7.81 11.79
CA ILE A 50 12.15 -7.25 12.48
C ILE A 50 11.74 -5.91 11.82
N TRP A 51 12.68 -5.05 11.43
CA TRP A 51 12.35 -3.80 10.73
C TRP A 51 11.73 -4.05 9.36
N LEU A 52 12.23 -5.02 8.59
CA LEU A 52 11.60 -5.42 7.32
C LEU A 52 10.17 -5.94 7.56
N TRP A 53 9.98 -6.72 8.62
CA TRP A 53 8.67 -7.22 9.02
C TRP A 53 7.71 -6.09 9.43
N LEU A 54 8.16 -5.13 10.24
CA LEU A 54 7.39 -3.95 10.64
C LEU A 54 7.11 -3.00 9.46
N GLY A 55 8.08 -2.84 8.56
CA GLY A 55 7.92 -2.07 7.33
C GLY A 55 6.87 -2.67 6.40
N ALA A 56 6.76 -4.00 6.34
CA ALA A 56 5.67 -4.69 5.64
C ALA A 56 4.28 -4.44 6.26
N HIS A 57 4.21 -3.99 7.52
CA HIS A 57 2.98 -3.52 8.16
C HIS A 57 2.72 -2.02 7.96
N HIS A 58 3.57 -1.35 7.18
CA HIS A 58 3.50 0.08 6.94
C HIS A 58 3.75 0.92 8.20
N ILE A 59 4.49 0.39 9.18
CA ILE A 59 4.86 1.08 10.41
C ILE A 59 6.09 1.98 10.13
N PRO A 60 5.99 3.31 10.31
CA PRO A 60 7.09 4.23 10.04
C PRO A 60 8.25 4.13 11.03
N PHE A 61 9.42 4.64 10.63
CA PHE A 61 10.65 4.64 11.43
C PHE A 61 11.23 6.05 11.60
N PHE A 62 11.72 6.33 12.80
CA PHE A 62 12.65 7.42 13.05
C PHE A 62 14.08 6.93 12.87
N LEU A 63 14.89 7.77 12.24
CA LEU A 63 16.29 7.50 11.97
C LEU A 63 17.10 8.58 12.68
N ASN A 64 17.89 8.16 13.67
CA ASN A 64 18.72 9.02 14.52
C ASN A 64 20.20 8.69 14.27
N GLY A 65 20.59 8.68 12.99
CA GLY A 65 21.97 8.49 12.57
C GLY A 65 22.73 9.82 12.52
N THR A 66 23.63 9.95 11.55
CA THR A 66 24.34 11.21 11.26
C THR A 66 23.42 12.36 10.86
N THR A 67 22.21 12.06 10.38
CA THR A 67 21.17 13.05 10.09
C THR A 67 19.84 12.50 10.60
N SER A 68 19.11 13.31 11.37
CA SER A 68 17.76 12.95 11.82
C SER A 68 16.82 12.85 10.63
N GLY A 69 16.09 11.74 10.58
CA GLY A 69 15.32 11.34 9.42
C GLY A 69 14.04 10.61 9.77
N TYR A 70 13.13 10.59 8.81
CA TYR A 70 11.87 9.87 8.94
C TYR A 70 11.62 9.00 7.71
N LEU A 71 11.31 7.73 7.93
CA LEU A 71 11.01 6.76 6.88
C LEU A 71 9.55 6.33 7.02
N SER A 72 8.70 6.89 6.16
CA SER A 72 7.27 6.54 6.10
C SER A 72 6.78 6.21 4.69
N PHE A 73 7.58 6.49 3.66
CA PHE A 73 7.34 6.00 2.32
C PHE A 73 7.71 4.51 2.28
N LEU A 74 6.73 3.65 2.50
CA LEU A 74 6.88 2.21 2.63
C LEU A 74 6.14 1.48 1.48
N PRO A 75 6.55 0.26 1.12
CA PRO A 75 5.98 -0.44 -0.02
C PRO A 75 4.61 -1.04 0.33
N ILE A 76 3.56 -0.55 -0.32
CA ILE A 76 2.19 -1.06 -0.17
C ILE A 76 2.13 -2.55 -0.55
N GLY A 77 2.89 -2.97 -1.58
CA GLY A 77 2.90 -4.35 -2.04
C GLY A 77 3.39 -5.34 -0.96
N ALA A 78 4.25 -4.89 -0.04
CA ALA A 78 4.73 -5.73 1.05
C ALA A 78 3.62 -6.07 2.06
N MET A 79 2.57 -5.23 2.18
CA MET A 79 1.42 -5.48 3.08
C MET A 79 0.62 -6.72 2.69
N LEU A 80 0.74 -7.20 1.44
CA LEU A 80 0.12 -8.45 1.01
C LEU A 80 0.69 -9.66 1.78
N LEU A 81 1.97 -9.61 2.17
CA LEU A 81 2.62 -10.70 2.90
C LEU A 81 1.98 -10.95 4.28
N PRO A 82 1.93 -9.97 5.21
CA PRO A 82 1.24 -10.16 6.49
C PRO A 82 -0.26 -10.40 6.30
N PHE A 83 -0.91 -9.75 5.33
CA PHE A 83 -2.33 -9.97 5.06
C PHE A 83 -2.64 -11.46 4.77
N PHE A 84 -1.92 -12.11 3.85
CA PHE A 84 -2.16 -13.51 3.52
C PHE A 84 -1.68 -14.47 4.63
N ALA A 85 -0.58 -14.16 5.31
CA ALA A 85 -0.12 -14.92 6.46
C ALA A 85 -1.18 -14.96 7.57
N LEU A 86 -1.74 -13.80 7.93
CA LEU A 86 -2.81 -13.64 8.92
C LEU A 86 -4.10 -14.32 8.50
N ARG A 87 -4.50 -14.15 7.23
CA ARG A 87 -5.68 -14.82 6.67
C ARG A 87 -5.58 -16.34 6.79
N SER A 88 -4.40 -16.89 6.49
CA SER A 88 -4.12 -18.33 6.64
C SER A 88 -4.12 -18.77 8.11
N GLY A 89 -3.45 -18.01 8.99
CA GLY A 89 -3.42 -18.28 10.43
C GLY A 89 -4.79 -18.27 11.07
N PHE A 90 -5.65 -17.32 10.69
CA PHE A 90 -7.02 -17.24 11.18
C PHE A 90 -7.88 -18.41 10.69
N ASN A 91 -7.80 -18.80 9.41
CA ASN A 91 -8.49 -20.00 8.90
C ASN A 91 -8.11 -21.27 9.70
N ARG A 92 -6.82 -21.42 10.05
CA ARG A 92 -6.35 -22.52 10.92
C ARG A 92 -6.81 -22.40 12.37
N SER A 93 -7.11 -21.19 12.83
CA SER A 93 -7.70 -20.96 14.16
C SER A 93 -9.15 -21.43 14.17
N LEU A 94 -9.93 -21.05 13.15
CA LEU A 94 -11.32 -21.49 12.98
C LEU A 94 -11.42 -23.01 12.85
N SER A 95 -10.51 -23.64 12.10
CA SER A 95 -10.53 -25.09 11.91
C SER A 95 -10.29 -25.88 13.21
N LYS A 96 -9.57 -25.28 14.17
CA LYS A 96 -9.26 -25.89 15.47
C LYS A 96 -10.30 -25.61 16.55
N LEU A 97 -11.13 -24.58 16.35
CA LEU A 97 -12.17 -24.15 17.28
C LEU A 97 -13.56 -24.61 16.83
N HIS A 98 -13.66 -25.56 15.88
CA HIS A 98 -14.95 -26.06 15.38
C HIS A 98 -15.93 -26.41 16.52
N GLY A 99 -17.08 -25.73 16.56
CA GLY A 99 -18.12 -25.93 17.58
C GLY A 99 -17.88 -25.21 18.92
N ASP A 100 -16.68 -24.68 19.17
CA ASP A 100 -16.29 -24.04 20.44
C ASP A 100 -16.50 -22.52 20.47
N PHE A 101 -17.04 -21.91 19.41
CA PHE A 101 -17.33 -20.48 19.37
C PHE A 101 -18.75 -20.20 18.87
N HIS A 102 -19.47 -19.37 19.60
CA HIS A 102 -20.79 -18.88 19.20
C HIS A 102 -20.67 -17.54 18.46
N ASN A 103 -19.62 -16.75 18.75
CA ASN A 103 -19.40 -15.43 18.16
C ASN A 103 -18.06 -15.36 17.41
N LEU A 104 -18.12 -15.44 16.08
CA LEU A 104 -16.94 -15.31 15.20
C LEU A 104 -16.24 -13.94 15.35
N ASN A 105 -17.00 -12.87 15.61
CA ASN A 105 -16.42 -11.53 15.75
C ASN A 105 -15.56 -11.40 17.01
N SER A 106 -15.89 -12.14 18.07
CA SER A 106 -15.05 -12.21 19.28
C SER A 106 -13.72 -12.88 18.99
N VAL A 107 -13.72 -14.03 18.30
CA VAL A 107 -12.48 -14.73 17.88
C VAL A 107 -11.63 -13.82 17.00
N ARG A 108 -12.25 -13.11 16.06
CA ARG A 108 -11.58 -12.16 15.17
C ARG A 108 -10.86 -11.05 15.94
N SER A 109 -11.56 -10.46 16.92
CA SER A 109 -11.05 -9.35 17.70
C SER A 109 -9.92 -9.81 18.62
N ILE A 110 -10.06 -10.97 19.27
CA ILE A 110 -9.02 -11.57 20.11
C ILE A 110 -7.75 -11.82 19.28
N PHE A 111 -7.87 -12.52 18.15
CA PHE A 111 -6.74 -12.80 17.27
C PHE A 111 -6.01 -11.52 16.82
N SER A 112 -6.77 -10.47 16.47
CA SER A 112 -6.20 -9.21 16.00
C SER A 112 -5.56 -8.38 17.12
N LEU A 113 -6.10 -8.44 18.35
CA LEU A 113 -5.50 -7.81 19.53
C LEU A 113 -4.20 -8.50 19.93
N GLU A 114 -4.17 -9.83 19.94
CA GLU A 114 -2.96 -10.61 20.20
C GLU A 114 -1.88 -10.31 19.17
N TYR A 115 -2.24 -10.24 17.88
CA TYR A 115 -1.28 -9.88 16.84
C TYR A 115 -0.74 -8.45 16.98
N ALA A 116 -1.62 -7.50 17.28
CA ALA A 116 -1.24 -6.11 17.53
C ALA A 116 -0.29 -5.97 18.73
N LEU A 117 -0.53 -6.75 19.79
CA LEU A 117 0.36 -6.81 20.95
C LEU A 117 1.75 -7.31 20.55
N ILE A 118 1.84 -8.43 19.80
CA ILE A 118 3.14 -8.96 19.35
C ILE A 118 3.86 -7.96 18.45
N ALA A 119 3.18 -7.31 17.50
CA ALA A 119 3.77 -6.30 16.64
C ALA A 119 4.32 -5.11 17.44
N THR A 120 3.59 -4.69 18.49
CA THR A 120 4.03 -3.61 19.39
C THR A 120 5.28 -4.00 20.18
N LEU A 121 5.32 -5.22 20.73
CA LEU A 121 6.50 -5.73 21.43
C LEU A 121 7.71 -5.80 20.49
N LEU A 122 7.52 -6.27 19.26
CA LEU A 122 8.58 -6.29 18.24
C LEU A 122 9.07 -4.88 17.91
N ALA A 123 8.19 -3.88 17.78
CA ALA A 123 8.57 -2.50 17.55
C ALA A 123 9.39 -1.90 18.71
N LEU A 124 9.02 -2.20 19.95
CA LEU A 124 9.74 -1.72 21.14
C LEU A 124 11.12 -2.38 21.25
N PHE A 125 11.19 -3.71 21.18
CA PHE A 125 12.44 -4.45 21.39
C PHE A 125 13.41 -4.41 20.21
N SER A 126 12.95 -4.04 19.01
CA SER A 126 13.82 -3.84 17.84
C SER A 126 14.40 -2.43 17.74
N SER A 127 14.14 -1.54 18.70
CA SER A 127 14.72 -0.20 18.67
C SER A 127 16.24 -0.23 18.89
N SER A 128 16.92 0.75 18.32
CA SER A 128 18.36 0.99 18.44
C SER A 128 18.62 2.50 18.46
N ASP A 129 19.85 2.90 18.80
CA ASP A 129 20.22 4.32 18.86
C ASP A 129 20.02 5.03 17.53
N SER A 130 20.23 4.32 16.41
CA SER A 130 20.13 4.89 15.06
C SER A 130 18.76 4.69 14.39
N VAL A 131 18.00 3.67 14.77
CA VAL A 131 16.73 3.31 14.11
C VAL A 131 15.71 2.89 15.16
N SER A 132 14.55 3.53 15.17
CA SER A 132 13.42 3.16 16.02
C SER A 132 12.12 3.16 15.23
N ALA A 133 11.32 2.11 15.41
CA ALA A 133 9.97 2.06 14.84
C ALA A 133 9.01 2.93 15.68
N GLN A 134 8.01 3.54 15.03
CA GLN A 134 6.95 4.24 15.75
C GLN A 134 6.01 3.25 16.46
N TRP A 135 6.42 2.84 17.66
CA TRP A 135 5.75 1.81 18.45
C TRP A 135 4.28 2.11 18.72
N TYR A 136 3.89 3.39 18.83
CA TYR A 136 2.51 3.79 19.08
C TYR A 136 1.59 3.59 17.87
N LEU A 137 2.14 3.55 16.65
CA LEU A 137 1.40 3.21 15.43
C LEU A 137 1.31 1.69 15.20
N ALA A 138 2.26 0.93 15.72
CA ALA A 138 2.29 -0.53 15.59
C ALA A 138 0.96 -1.22 15.97
N PRO A 139 0.32 -0.94 17.12
CA PRO A 139 -0.93 -1.60 17.46
C PRO A 139 -2.06 -1.23 16.50
N VAL A 140 -2.08 0.01 15.99
CA VAL A 140 -3.12 0.50 15.07
C VAL A 140 -3.01 -0.21 13.72
N PHE A 141 -1.83 -0.16 13.08
CA PHE A 141 -1.64 -0.78 11.76
C PHE A 141 -1.75 -2.30 11.82
N ALA A 142 -1.13 -2.95 12.80
CA ALA A 142 -1.19 -4.39 12.94
C ALA A 142 -2.62 -4.89 13.23
N PHE A 143 -3.37 -4.18 14.09
CA PHE A 143 -4.77 -4.50 14.34
C PHE A 143 -5.61 -4.37 13.07
N LEU A 144 -5.49 -3.25 12.34
CA LEU A 144 -6.27 -3.02 11.12
C LEU A 144 -5.97 -4.07 10.04
N ILE A 145 -4.68 -4.36 9.78
CA ILE A 145 -4.28 -5.37 8.79
C ILE A 145 -4.81 -6.76 9.19
N SER A 146 -4.64 -7.14 10.46
CA SER A 146 -5.16 -8.43 10.97
C SER A 146 -6.68 -8.51 10.90
N TYR A 147 -7.37 -7.46 11.32
CA TYR A 147 -8.83 -7.43 11.32
C TYR A 147 -9.40 -7.49 9.90
N LEU A 148 -8.78 -6.80 8.94
CA LEU A 148 -9.15 -6.90 7.53
C LEU A 148 -8.85 -8.30 6.95
N ALA A 149 -7.68 -8.88 7.25
CA ALA A 149 -7.34 -10.22 6.79
C ALA A 149 -8.34 -11.27 7.29
N THR A 150 -8.71 -11.18 8.56
CA THR A 150 -9.65 -12.09 9.23
C THR A 150 -11.12 -11.87 8.82
N LEU A 151 -11.49 -10.69 8.28
CA LEU A 151 -12.79 -10.46 7.62
C LEU A 151 -12.91 -11.20 6.28
N THR A 152 -11.79 -11.38 5.58
CA THR A 152 -11.74 -12.10 4.29
C THR A 152 -11.53 -13.61 4.42
N ALA A 153 -11.43 -14.12 5.64
CA ALA A 153 -11.29 -15.53 5.98
C ALA A 153 -12.61 -16.09 6.55
N GLY A 154 -12.87 -17.39 6.31
CA GLY A 154 -14.11 -18.06 6.74
C GLY A 154 -15.27 -17.98 5.73
N SER A 155 -16.50 -17.82 6.24
CA SER A 155 -17.74 -17.83 5.44
C SER A 155 -17.83 -16.63 4.49
N ARG A 156 -18.54 -16.80 3.36
CA ARG A 156 -18.65 -15.79 2.29
C ARG A 156 -19.17 -14.46 2.86
N PHE A 157 -18.29 -13.48 2.98
CA PHE A 157 -18.64 -12.10 3.37
C PHE A 157 -19.66 -11.56 2.37
N ARG A 158 -20.86 -11.19 2.84
CA ARG A 158 -21.86 -10.54 1.98
C ARG A 158 -21.39 -9.11 1.72
N ILE A 159 -20.74 -8.91 0.59
CA ILE A 159 -20.29 -7.59 0.12
C ILE A 159 -21.55 -6.77 -0.22
N SER A 160 -21.69 -5.59 0.40
CA SER A 160 -22.77 -4.66 0.05
C SER A 160 -22.61 -4.17 -1.39
N GLN A 161 -23.70 -3.78 -2.04
CA GLN A 161 -23.65 -3.26 -3.41
C GLN A 161 -22.69 -2.07 -3.54
N ALA A 162 -22.72 -1.15 -2.56
CA ALA A 162 -21.81 0.00 -2.52
C ALA A 162 -20.33 -0.41 -2.50
N VAL A 163 -19.96 -1.38 -1.65
CA VAL A 163 -18.58 -1.90 -1.58
C VAL A 163 -18.20 -2.60 -2.89
N SER A 164 -19.13 -3.34 -3.51
CA SER A 164 -18.90 -3.99 -4.81
C SER A 164 -18.61 -2.96 -5.90
N TYR A 165 -19.41 -1.90 -6.01
CA TYR A 165 -19.19 -0.83 -6.99
C TYR A 165 -17.89 -0.07 -6.74
N ALA A 166 -17.61 0.32 -5.49
CA ALA A 166 -16.38 1.00 -5.13
C ALA A 166 -15.15 0.14 -5.48
N THR A 167 -15.18 -1.15 -5.12
CA THR A 167 -14.08 -2.09 -5.43
C THR A 167 -13.86 -2.23 -6.94
N ARG A 168 -14.93 -2.31 -7.74
CA ARG A 168 -14.83 -2.38 -9.21
C ARG A 168 -14.21 -1.10 -9.80
N VAL A 169 -14.66 0.07 -9.37
CA VAL A 169 -14.09 1.35 -9.82
C VAL A 169 -12.62 1.45 -9.45
N MET A 170 -12.27 1.16 -8.19
CA MET A 170 -10.87 1.17 -7.74
C MET A 170 -10.01 0.18 -8.53
N ALA A 171 -10.53 -1.02 -8.83
CA ALA A 171 -9.83 -2.01 -9.65
C ALA A 171 -9.60 -1.53 -11.08
N ILE A 172 -10.56 -0.84 -11.70
CA ILE A 172 -10.41 -0.27 -13.05
C ILE A 172 -9.36 0.85 -13.04
N LEU A 173 -9.44 1.80 -12.10
CA LEU A 173 -8.52 2.94 -12.03
C LEU A 173 -7.08 2.50 -11.73
N LEU A 174 -6.89 1.67 -10.71
CA LEU A 174 -5.57 1.14 -10.36
C LEU A 174 -5.07 0.17 -11.42
N GLY A 175 -5.94 -0.67 -11.98
CA GLY A 175 -5.59 -1.59 -13.08
C GLY A 175 -5.08 -0.86 -14.31
N ALA A 176 -5.78 0.20 -14.75
CA ALA A 176 -5.31 1.07 -15.84
C ALA A 176 -3.95 1.71 -15.51
N SER A 177 -3.75 2.12 -14.26
CA SER A 177 -2.48 2.69 -13.80
C SER A 177 -1.35 1.67 -13.81
N PHE A 178 -1.60 0.41 -13.42
CA PHE A 178 -0.63 -0.68 -13.55
C PHE A 178 -0.29 -1.00 -15.01
N VAL A 179 -1.27 -0.99 -15.91
CA VAL A 179 -1.03 -1.19 -17.35
C VAL A 179 -0.16 -0.07 -17.90
N ALA A 180 -0.48 1.19 -17.61
CA ALA A 180 0.34 2.32 -18.02
C ALA A 180 1.76 2.25 -17.43
N LEU A 181 1.88 1.90 -16.15
CA LEU A 181 3.17 1.71 -15.48
C LEU A 181 4.00 0.60 -16.15
N ALA A 182 3.37 -0.53 -16.51
CA ALA A 182 4.05 -1.62 -17.20
C ALA A 182 4.57 -1.19 -18.58
N LEU A 183 3.78 -0.43 -19.35
CA LEU A 183 4.23 0.14 -20.63
C LEU A 183 5.40 1.11 -20.45
N LEU A 184 5.36 1.95 -19.40
CA LEU A 184 6.47 2.87 -19.11
C LEU A 184 7.74 2.14 -18.67
N ILE A 185 7.63 1.10 -17.83
CA ILE A 185 8.77 0.24 -17.45
C ILE A 185 9.38 -0.41 -18.69
N PHE A 186 8.54 -0.95 -19.57
CA PHE A 186 9.00 -1.64 -20.78
C PHE A 186 9.74 -0.68 -21.72
N THR A 187 9.24 0.54 -21.90
CA THR A 187 9.89 1.57 -22.73
C THR A 187 11.19 2.11 -22.12
N HIS A 188 11.33 2.09 -20.80
CA HIS A 188 12.52 2.60 -20.07
C HIS A 188 13.43 1.48 -19.55
N ILE A 189 13.34 0.28 -20.10
CA ILE A 189 14.05 -0.91 -19.61
C ILE A 189 15.59 -0.75 -19.65
N SER A 190 16.10 0.04 -20.61
CA SER A 190 17.53 0.35 -20.72
C SER A 190 18.04 1.16 -19.53
N THR A 191 17.32 2.21 -19.13
CA THR A 191 17.63 3.02 -17.95
C THR A 191 17.56 2.19 -16.67
N PHE A 192 16.52 1.35 -16.54
CA PHE A 192 16.38 0.43 -15.41
C PHE A 192 17.58 -0.51 -15.29
N LYS A 193 18.02 -1.09 -16.41
CA LYS A 193 19.20 -1.97 -16.46
C LYS A 193 20.48 -1.23 -16.08
N ASN A 194 20.68 -0.02 -16.60
CA ASN A 194 21.89 0.77 -16.34
C ASN A 194 22.01 1.12 -14.85
N ILE A 195 20.93 1.57 -14.21
CA ILE A 195 20.94 1.88 -12.77
C ILE A 195 21.24 0.60 -11.96
N SER A 196 20.64 -0.53 -12.34
CA SER A 196 20.87 -1.82 -11.66
C SER A 196 22.32 -2.32 -11.78
N ILE A 197 22.98 -2.07 -12.92
CA ILE A 197 24.40 -2.41 -13.12
C ILE A 197 25.30 -1.55 -12.22
N VAL A 198 25.02 -0.24 -12.10
CA VAL A 198 25.81 0.67 -11.27
C VAL A 198 25.72 0.31 -9.79
N LEU A 199 24.55 -0.17 -9.33
CA LEU A 199 24.35 -0.62 -7.94
C LEU A 199 25.17 -1.88 -7.58
N GLN A 200 25.64 -2.65 -8.56
CA GLN A 200 26.39 -3.91 -8.40
C GLN A 200 25.94 -4.77 -7.20
N PRO A 201 24.65 -5.09 -7.04
CA PRO A 201 24.14 -5.61 -5.78
C PRO A 201 24.50 -7.10 -5.52
N GLY A 202 25.34 -7.73 -6.35
CA GLY A 202 25.61 -9.17 -6.32
C GLY A 202 24.34 -10.00 -6.59
N ILE A 203 24.41 -11.33 -6.49
CA ILE A 203 23.26 -12.21 -6.76
C ILE A 203 22.13 -12.00 -5.75
N LEU A 204 22.46 -12.04 -4.45
CA LEU A 204 21.47 -11.89 -3.38
C LEU A 204 20.87 -10.48 -3.36
N GLY A 205 21.71 -9.44 -3.46
CA GLY A 205 21.19 -8.08 -3.50
C GLY A 205 20.37 -7.82 -4.77
N SER A 206 20.67 -8.45 -5.92
CA SER A 206 19.81 -8.36 -7.11
C SER A 206 18.42 -8.92 -6.86
N ILE A 207 18.31 -10.07 -6.17
CA ILE A 207 17.02 -10.68 -5.80
C ILE A 207 16.26 -9.78 -4.83
N LEU A 208 16.94 -9.23 -3.82
CA LEU A 208 16.32 -8.33 -2.84
C LEU A 208 15.89 -7.01 -3.46
N LEU A 209 16.71 -6.44 -4.34
CA LEU A 209 16.40 -5.24 -5.08
C LEU A 209 15.22 -5.48 -6.01
N PHE A 210 15.17 -6.61 -6.72
CA PHE A 210 14.02 -6.99 -7.53
C PHE A 210 12.74 -7.08 -6.68
N ALA A 211 12.79 -7.77 -5.54
CA ALA A 211 11.66 -7.88 -4.61
C ALA A 211 11.22 -6.50 -4.08
N LEU A 212 12.17 -5.63 -3.75
CA LEU A 212 11.90 -4.26 -3.30
C LEU A 212 11.14 -3.47 -4.38
N ASN A 213 11.66 -3.47 -5.62
CA ASN A 213 11.00 -2.79 -6.75
C ASN A 213 9.59 -3.37 -6.98
N LEU A 214 9.43 -4.69 -6.92
CA LEU A 214 8.14 -5.37 -7.05
C LEU A 214 7.12 -4.89 -5.99
N PHE A 215 7.54 -4.79 -4.73
CA PHE A 215 6.66 -4.35 -3.64
C PHE A 215 6.32 -2.85 -3.70
N TYR A 216 7.13 -2.02 -4.36
CA TYR A 216 6.83 -0.61 -4.59
C TYR A 216 5.95 -0.34 -5.81
N LEU A 217 5.69 -1.32 -6.68
CA LEU A 217 4.82 -1.13 -7.86
C LEU A 217 3.44 -0.52 -7.51
N PRO A 218 2.75 -0.91 -6.42
CA PRO A 218 1.48 -0.27 -6.08
C PRO A 218 1.64 1.22 -5.72
N ASN A 219 2.72 1.61 -5.04
CA ASN A 219 2.99 3.03 -4.77
C ASN A 219 3.14 3.81 -6.10
N LEU A 220 3.86 3.24 -7.07
CA LEU A 220 4.02 3.86 -8.38
C LEU A 220 2.73 3.86 -9.20
N ALA A 221 1.88 2.84 -9.08
CA ALA A 221 0.57 2.85 -9.74
C ALA A 221 -0.30 4.00 -9.20
N VAL A 222 -0.23 4.30 -7.91
CA VAL A 222 -0.92 5.45 -7.31
C VAL A 222 -0.34 6.77 -7.79
N ALA A 223 0.99 6.89 -7.87
CA ALA A 223 1.65 8.06 -8.46
C ALA A 223 1.27 8.24 -9.94
N THR A 224 1.15 7.15 -10.69
CA THR A 224 0.72 7.13 -12.10
C THR A 224 -0.72 7.60 -12.24
N LEU A 225 -1.63 7.12 -11.39
CA LEU A 225 -3.01 7.62 -11.32
C LEU A 225 -3.04 9.13 -11.01
N SER A 226 -2.23 9.56 -10.05
CA SER A 226 -2.08 10.97 -9.67
C SER A 226 -1.61 11.84 -10.83
N PHE A 227 -0.66 11.34 -11.62
CA PHE A 227 -0.18 11.99 -12.82
C PHE A 227 -1.28 12.12 -13.88
N PHE A 228 -1.99 11.03 -14.20
CA PHE A 228 -3.03 11.02 -15.23
C PHE A 228 -4.31 11.79 -14.86
N THR A 229 -4.61 11.89 -13.57
CA THR A 229 -5.67 12.76 -13.03
C THR A 229 -5.23 14.23 -12.95
N GLY A 230 -3.97 14.54 -13.28
CA GLY A 230 -3.45 15.91 -13.32
C GLY A 230 -2.93 16.45 -11.98
N SER A 231 -3.20 15.76 -10.86
CA SER A 231 -2.76 16.17 -9.52
C SER A 231 -1.24 16.03 -9.32
N GLY A 232 -0.61 15.09 -10.02
CA GLY A 232 0.85 14.87 -10.02
C GLY A 232 1.39 14.21 -8.75
N PHE A 233 2.70 14.06 -8.67
CA PHE A 233 3.41 13.49 -7.52
C PHE A 233 4.75 14.22 -7.27
N ALA A 234 5.32 14.04 -6.08
CA ALA A 234 6.58 14.63 -5.67
C ALA A 234 7.64 13.53 -5.43
N VAL A 235 8.90 13.87 -5.69
CA VAL A 235 10.09 13.07 -5.41
C VAL A 235 11.09 13.98 -4.68
N GLY A 236 10.70 14.39 -3.49
CA GLY A 236 11.45 15.34 -2.65
C GLY A 236 10.76 16.69 -2.51
N VAL A 237 11.25 17.48 -1.55
CA VAL A 237 10.70 18.79 -1.21
C VAL A 237 10.84 19.75 -2.39
N GLY A 238 9.76 20.50 -2.67
CA GLY A 238 9.73 21.50 -3.75
C GLY A 238 9.61 20.91 -5.16
N THR A 239 9.50 19.60 -5.30
CA THR A 239 9.34 18.94 -6.61
C THR A 239 7.86 18.73 -6.95
N LEU A 240 7.55 18.74 -8.25
CA LEU A 240 6.23 18.40 -8.77
C LEU A 240 6.36 17.83 -10.18
N VAL A 241 5.91 16.60 -10.35
CA VAL A 241 5.77 15.92 -11.63
C VAL A 241 4.29 15.78 -11.93
N SER A 242 3.79 16.58 -12.87
CA SER A 242 2.42 16.55 -13.37
C SER A 242 2.40 16.74 -14.90
N PRO A 243 1.27 16.49 -15.57
CA PRO A 243 1.12 16.77 -16.99
C PRO A 243 1.40 18.22 -17.39
N LEU A 244 1.22 19.16 -16.46
CA LEU A 244 1.35 20.60 -16.68
C LEU A 244 2.68 21.17 -16.19
N THR A 245 3.27 20.57 -15.15
CA THR A 245 4.47 21.08 -14.49
C THR A 245 5.46 19.95 -14.29
N HIS A 246 6.70 20.21 -14.65
CA HIS A 246 7.80 19.27 -14.43
C HIS A 246 8.92 20.02 -13.71
N ASN A 247 9.04 19.76 -12.42
CA ASN A 247 10.12 20.25 -11.58
C ASN A 247 10.63 19.08 -10.75
N LEU A 248 11.82 18.60 -11.11
CA LEU A 248 12.50 17.48 -10.44
C LEU A 248 13.77 17.99 -9.77
N GLY A 249 13.98 17.55 -8.53
CA GLY A 249 15.24 17.71 -7.81
C GLY A 249 16.15 16.51 -8.03
N ALA A 250 17.12 16.34 -7.14
CA ALA A 250 17.93 15.12 -7.10
C ALA A 250 17.03 13.90 -6.84
N ILE A 251 17.13 12.87 -7.66
CA ILE A 251 16.35 11.64 -7.49
C ILE A 251 17.20 10.56 -6.80
N PRO A 252 16.62 9.76 -5.89
CA PRO A 252 17.29 8.57 -5.36
C PRO A 252 17.65 7.61 -6.50
N THR A 253 18.81 6.95 -6.39
CA THR A 253 19.25 5.92 -7.34
C THR A 253 18.51 4.60 -7.12
N LEU A 254 17.18 4.64 -7.21
CA LEU A 254 16.32 3.44 -7.18
C LEU A 254 15.91 3.09 -8.62
N PRO A 255 16.16 1.86 -9.11
CA PRO A 255 15.87 1.48 -10.49
C PRO A 255 14.43 1.76 -10.93
N ILE A 256 13.45 1.54 -10.06
CA ILE A 256 12.03 1.78 -10.36
C ILE A 256 11.68 3.26 -10.63
N LEU A 257 12.51 4.20 -10.16
CA LEU A 257 12.33 5.63 -10.45
C LEU A 257 12.79 6.01 -11.87
N ALA A 258 13.40 5.08 -12.63
CA ALA A 258 13.70 5.26 -14.05
C ALA A 258 12.45 5.53 -14.91
N VAL A 259 11.26 5.22 -14.37
CA VAL A 259 9.96 5.36 -15.03
C VAL A 259 9.41 6.78 -14.97
N ILE A 260 10.03 7.67 -14.18
CA ILE A 260 9.57 9.05 -14.03
C ILE A 260 9.65 9.77 -15.40
N PRO A 261 8.56 10.43 -15.85
CA PRO A 261 8.58 11.19 -17.10
C PRO A 261 9.70 12.24 -17.11
N THR A 262 10.40 12.38 -18.25
CA THR A 262 11.49 13.35 -18.43
C THR A 262 11.01 14.73 -18.88
N SER A 263 9.76 14.84 -19.34
CA SER A 263 9.12 16.10 -19.74
C SER A 263 7.65 16.14 -19.33
N SER A 264 7.10 17.35 -19.21
CA SER A 264 5.65 17.54 -19.10
C SER A 264 4.97 17.24 -20.45
N SER A 265 3.74 16.73 -20.40
CA SER A 265 2.94 16.46 -21.60
C SER A 265 1.47 16.71 -21.31
N LYS A 266 0.92 17.76 -21.93
CA LYS A 266 -0.50 18.10 -21.82
C LYS A 266 -1.41 16.99 -22.35
N TRP A 267 -0.91 16.17 -23.29
CA TRP A 267 -1.63 15.02 -23.81
C TRP A 267 -1.96 13.97 -22.75
N ALA A 268 -1.19 13.91 -21.66
CA ALA A 268 -1.51 13.02 -20.55
C ALA A 268 -2.85 13.38 -19.87
N LEU A 269 -3.33 14.63 -20.00
CA LEU A 269 -4.64 15.04 -19.48
C LEU A 269 -5.82 14.39 -20.22
N VAL A 270 -5.60 13.82 -21.41
CA VAL A 270 -6.63 13.02 -22.09
C VAL A 270 -7.08 11.84 -21.22
N ALA A 271 -6.22 11.35 -20.32
CA ALA A 271 -6.57 10.29 -19.38
C ALA A 271 -7.68 10.71 -18.38
N ILE A 272 -7.93 12.00 -18.17
CA ILE A 272 -9.06 12.48 -17.36
C ILE A 272 -10.40 12.02 -17.98
N ILE A 273 -10.49 11.97 -19.32
CA ILE A 273 -11.68 11.48 -20.02
C ILE A 273 -11.97 10.03 -19.63
N PHE A 274 -10.93 9.22 -19.42
CA PHE A 274 -11.09 7.84 -18.96
C PHE A 274 -11.68 7.78 -17.54
N VAL A 275 -11.20 8.61 -16.60
CA VAL A 275 -11.74 8.65 -15.23
C VAL A 275 -13.21 9.13 -15.23
N ILE A 276 -13.54 10.13 -16.05
CA ILE A 276 -14.92 10.57 -16.29
C ILE A 276 -15.77 9.41 -16.84
N ALA A 277 -15.27 8.65 -17.81
CA ALA A 277 -15.99 7.49 -18.36
C ALA A 277 -16.23 6.40 -17.29
N VAL A 278 -15.26 6.16 -16.40
CA VAL A 278 -15.44 5.24 -15.26
C VAL A 278 -16.51 5.76 -14.29
N GLY A 279 -16.60 7.07 -14.08
CA GLY A 279 -17.69 7.68 -13.30
C GLY A 279 -19.07 7.51 -13.94
N ALA A 280 -19.17 7.70 -15.26
CA ALA A 280 -20.40 7.41 -16.00
C ALA A 280 -20.80 5.93 -15.88
N LEU A 281 -19.82 5.01 -16.00
CA LEU A 281 -20.03 3.57 -15.82
C LEU A 281 -20.53 3.24 -14.41
N LEU A 282 -19.96 3.85 -13.37
CA LEU A 282 -20.45 3.72 -12.00
C LEU A 282 -21.92 4.13 -11.88
N ALA A 283 -22.31 5.25 -12.51
CA ALA A 283 -23.70 5.69 -12.52
C ALA A 283 -24.63 4.64 -13.16
N THR A 284 -24.24 4.03 -14.29
CA THR A 284 -25.07 2.99 -14.94
C THR A 284 -25.31 1.78 -14.04
N TRP A 285 -24.30 1.35 -13.28
CA TRP A 285 -24.41 0.21 -12.38
C TRP A 285 -25.21 0.52 -11.13
N ALA A 286 -25.05 1.72 -10.56
CA ALA A 286 -25.65 2.07 -9.28
C ALA A 286 -27.06 2.65 -9.41
N LEU A 287 -27.36 3.41 -10.47
CA LEU A 287 -28.71 3.98 -10.70
C LEU A 287 -29.76 2.90 -10.98
N SER A 288 -29.37 1.80 -11.60
CA SER A 288 -30.26 0.63 -11.80
C SER A 288 -30.62 -0.07 -10.48
N SER A 289 -29.87 0.19 -9.40
CA SER A 289 -30.05 -0.46 -8.11
C SER A 289 -30.61 0.49 -7.04
N SER A 290 -29.90 1.58 -6.70
CA SER A 290 -30.36 2.58 -5.73
C SER A 290 -29.49 3.83 -5.74
N SER A 291 -30.11 5.02 -5.63
CA SER A 291 -29.41 6.30 -5.43
C SER A 291 -28.57 6.33 -4.15
N ARG A 292 -29.02 5.66 -3.08
CA ARG A 292 -28.25 5.54 -1.82
C ARG A 292 -26.98 4.73 -2.01
N ALA A 293 -27.02 3.66 -2.81
CA ALA A 293 -25.85 2.84 -3.10
C ALA A 293 -24.78 3.60 -3.90
N LEU A 294 -25.20 4.49 -4.81
CA LEU A 294 -24.29 5.37 -5.56
C LEU A 294 -23.53 6.32 -4.63
N VAL A 295 -24.24 7.01 -3.73
CA VAL A 295 -23.62 7.94 -2.77
C VAL A 295 -22.66 7.21 -1.83
N GLN A 296 -23.06 6.04 -1.31
CA GLN A 296 -22.20 5.20 -0.49
C GLN A 296 -20.95 4.74 -1.25
N ALA A 297 -21.10 4.34 -2.52
CA ALA A 297 -19.96 3.95 -3.35
C ALA A 297 -18.99 5.11 -3.59
N LEU A 298 -19.50 6.33 -3.86
CA LEU A 298 -18.67 7.53 -4.00
C LEU A 298 -17.88 7.85 -2.74
N ILE A 299 -18.51 7.79 -1.57
CA ILE A 299 -17.83 7.99 -0.29
C ILE A 299 -16.74 6.95 -0.10
N LEU A 300 -17.04 5.67 -0.38
CA LEU A 300 -16.06 4.59 -0.28
C LEU A 300 -14.90 4.74 -1.27
N ILE A 301 -15.15 5.21 -2.50
CA ILE A 301 -14.08 5.51 -3.48
C ILE A 301 -13.21 6.65 -2.97
N ALA A 302 -13.80 7.74 -2.49
CA ALA A 302 -13.07 8.89 -1.95
C ALA A 302 -12.18 8.48 -0.77
N LEU A 303 -12.73 7.71 0.18
CA LEU A 303 -11.99 7.15 1.31
C LEU A 303 -10.88 6.20 0.85
N SER A 304 -11.15 5.32 -0.12
CA SER A 304 -10.16 4.37 -0.64
C SER A 304 -8.99 5.07 -1.32
N ILE A 305 -9.25 6.10 -2.14
CA ILE A 305 -8.21 6.92 -2.77
C ILE A 305 -7.42 7.69 -1.72
N ALA A 306 -8.08 8.26 -0.71
CA ALA A 306 -7.39 8.96 0.37
C ALA A 306 -6.47 8.03 1.18
N VAL A 307 -6.95 6.84 1.54
CA VAL A 307 -6.17 5.83 2.28
C VAL A 307 -5.00 5.33 1.45
N ILE A 308 -5.23 4.96 0.19
CA ILE A 308 -4.17 4.47 -0.69
C ILE A 308 -3.17 5.59 -1.02
N GLY A 309 -3.64 6.82 -1.20
CA GLY A 309 -2.78 7.99 -1.37
C GLY A 309 -1.92 8.27 -0.14
N TYR A 310 -2.46 8.12 1.07
CA TYR A 310 -1.71 8.21 2.32
C TYR A 310 -0.63 7.13 2.40
N LEU A 311 -0.98 5.86 2.12
CA LEU A 311 -0.02 4.76 2.14
C LEU A 311 1.05 4.90 1.04
N ALA A 312 0.68 5.47 -0.11
CA ALA A 312 1.59 5.67 -1.23
C ALA A 312 2.52 6.87 -1.07
N SER A 313 2.47 7.57 0.08
CA SER A 313 3.18 8.82 0.29
C SER A 313 3.90 8.85 1.64
N GLY A 314 4.98 9.63 1.73
CA GLY A 314 5.74 9.76 2.95
C GLY A 314 7.10 10.40 2.77
N SER A 315 7.99 10.12 3.70
CA SER A 315 9.37 10.61 3.71
C SER A 315 10.36 9.47 3.45
N LEU A 316 11.41 9.76 2.69
CA LEU A 316 12.55 8.89 2.39
C LEU A 316 13.81 9.40 3.11
N MET A 317 13.84 9.24 4.44
CA MET A 317 15.01 9.41 5.32
C MET A 317 15.57 10.83 5.48
N THR A 318 15.75 11.62 4.42
CA THR A 318 16.42 12.93 4.51
C THR A 318 15.43 14.10 4.45
N PRO A 319 15.79 15.29 4.98
CA PRO A 319 14.95 16.49 4.83
C PRO A 319 14.65 16.85 3.37
N ALA A 320 15.61 16.65 2.46
CA ALA A 320 15.41 16.87 1.03
C ALA A 320 14.36 15.91 0.43
N MET A 321 14.22 14.72 1.03
CA MET A 321 13.29 13.66 0.62
C MET A 321 12.11 13.51 1.58
N SER A 322 11.74 14.57 2.31
CA SER A 322 10.66 14.50 3.29
C SER A 322 9.25 14.47 2.67
N ALA A 323 9.13 14.74 1.36
CA ALA A 323 7.88 14.76 0.61
C ALA A 323 7.99 13.91 -0.66
N VAL A 324 7.60 12.64 -0.57
CA VAL A 324 7.63 11.67 -1.67
C VAL A 324 6.25 11.04 -1.82
N GLY A 325 5.78 10.90 -3.07
CA GLY A 325 4.47 10.32 -3.39
C GLY A 325 3.44 11.38 -3.78
N VAL A 326 2.18 11.14 -3.46
CA VAL A 326 1.04 11.93 -3.94
C VAL A 326 0.52 12.89 -2.88
N SER A 327 -0.08 14.00 -3.31
CA SER A 327 -0.79 14.86 -2.38
C SER A 327 -2.19 14.28 -2.12
N ILE A 328 -2.40 13.75 -0.91
CA ILE A 328 -3.61 13.00 -0.52
C ILE A 328 -4.89 13.77 -0.88
N TRP A 329 -4.98 15.03 -0.49
CA TRP A 329 -6.19 15.81 -0.76
C TRP A 329 -6.35 16.16 -2.25
N LYS A 330 -5.25 16.42 -2.98
CA LYS A 330 -5.32 16.76 -4.41
C LYS A 330 -5.78 15.57 -5.24
N ILE A 331 -5.20 14.38 -5.01
CA ILE A 331 -5.58 13.18 -5.76
C ILE A 331 -7.02 12.77 -5.44
N THR A 332 -7.43 12.80 -4.16
CA THR A 332 -8.81 12.50 -3.77
C THR A 332 -9.79 13.48 -4.39
N LEU A 333 -9.51 14.79 -4.33
CA LEU A 333 -10.38 15.80 -4.93
C LEU A 333 -10.47 15.63 -6.45
N SER A 334 -9.34 15.44 -7.14
CA SER A 334 -9.32 15.27 -8.59
C SER A 334 -10.16 14.07 -9.02
N VAL A 335 -9.87 12.89 -8.46
CA VAL A 335 -10.59 11.65 -8.80
C VAL A 335 -12.09 11.76 -8.51
N VAL A 336 -12.47 12.33 -7.36
CA VAL A 336 -13.89 12.48 -6.98
C VAL A 336 -14.61 13.46 -7.91
N LEU A 337 -13.96 14.58 -8.29
CA LEU A 337 -14.55 15.53 -9.23
C LEU A 337 -14.71 14.92 -10.62
N GLU A 338 -13.68 14.25 -11.13
CA GLU A 338 -13.72 13.59 -12.44
C GLU A 338 -14.80 12.50 -12.50
N ILE A 339 -14.88 11.65 -11.48
CA ILE A 339 -15.96 10.66 -11.35
C ILE A 339 -17.33 11.36 -11.24
N GLY A 340 -17.42 12.42 -10.44
CA GLY A 340 -18.65 13.19 -10.23
C GLY A 340 -19.17 13.82 -11.52
N ILE A 341 -18.27 14.35 -12.37
CA ILE A 341 -18.61 14.85 -13.71
C ILE A 341 -19.17 13.72 -14.57
N GLY A 342 -18.54 12.55 -14.57
CA GLY A 342 -19.04 11.37 -15.29
C GLY A 342 -20.45 10.96 -14.87
N ILE A 343 -20.71 10.95 -13.56
CA ILE A 343 -22.03 10.65 -13.01
C ILE A 343 -23.06 11.72 -13.43
N ALA A 344 -22.71 13.00 -13.30
CA ALA A 344 -23.59 14.11 -13.65
C ALA A 344 -23.98 14.07 -15.13
N LEU A 345 -23.03 13.80 -16.02
CA LEU A 345 -23.30 13.62 -17.44
C LEU A 345 -24.29 12.47 -17.68
N MET A 346 -24.11 11.32 -17.03
CA MET A 346 -25.00 10.17 -17.22
C MET A 346 -26.42 10.41 -16.66
N VAL A 347 -26.56 11.19 -15.59
CA VAL A 347 -27.87 11.51 -14.98
C VAL A 347 -28.60 12.63 -15.73
N LEU A 348 -27.90 13.68 -16.13
CA LEU A 348 -28.53 14.90 -16.67
C LEU A 348 -28.79 14.84 -18.19
N VAL A 349 -27.92 14.19 -18.97
CA VAL A 349 -28.05 14.14 -20.44
C VAL A 349 -29.38 13.48 -20.89
N PRO A 350 -29.86 12.38 -20.28
CA PRO A 350 -31.16 11.80 -20.62
C PRO A 350 -32.35 12.73 -20.30
N GLN A 351 -32.27 13.51 -19.23
CA GLN A 351 -33.34 14.42 -18.81
C GLN A 351 -33.54 15.59 -19.79
N ILE A 352 -32.44 16.08 -20.38
CA ILE A 352 -32.49 17.12 -21.42
C ILE A 352 -33.19 16.60 -22.69
N LYS A 353 -33.01 15.31 -23.03
CA LYS A 353 -33.67 14.69 -24.18
C LYS A 353 -35.17 14.47 -23.96
N LEU A 354 -35.60 14.18 -22.73
CA LEU A 354 -37.02 13.96 -22.41
C LEU A 354 -37.82 15.27 -22.28
N ARG A 355 -37.18 16.39 -21.91
CA ARG A 355 -37.85 17.70 -21.77
C ARG A 355 -38.21 18.37 -23.10
N LYS A 356 -37.77 17.82 -24.24
CA LYS A 356 -38.06 18.33 -25.60
C LYS A 356 -39.33 17.74 -26.24
N ARG A 357 -40.32 17.28 -25.45
CA ARG A 357 -41.63 16.86 -25.96
C ARG A 357 -42.74 17.66 -25.30
#